data_AF-A0A1V9XEU1-F1
#
_entry.id   AF-A0A1V9XEU1-F1
#
_cell.length_a   1.000
_cell.length_b   1.000
_cell.length_c   1.000
_cell.angle_alpha   90.00
_cell.angle_beta   90.00
_cell.angle_gamma   90.00
#
_symmetry.space_group_name_H-M   'P 1'
#
loop_
_entity.id
_entity.type
_entity.pdbx_description
1 polymer ?
#
loop_
_entity_poly.entity_id
_entity_poly.type
_entity_poly.pdbx_seq_one_letter_code
_entity_poly.pdbx_strand_id
1 'polypeptide(L)'
;RFSRDVDELDLSLYSTIDGYLETIVGLAILLVLVCIKIPSFTALLSPLLILFISIQQFYMNTSRQIKRLNAITKSPVLNSFNESIAGTVSIRSYSVEGNFTAHNMRLLDNNQNCMFHEYNGYRCEKYLKFKLI
;
A
#
# COMPACT_ATOMS: atom_id res chain seq x y z
N ARG A 1 9.79 -0.90 24.94
CA ARG A 1 9.46 -0.19 23.67
C ARG A 1 9.60 -1.14 22.49
N PHE A 2 10.78 -1.73 22.27
CA PHE A 2 10.97 -2.74 21.21
C PHE A 2 10.06 -3.98 21.33
N SER A 3 9.90 -4.58 22.52
CA SER A 3 8.95 -5.70 22.69
C SER A 3 7.52 -5.35 22.31
N ARG A 4 7.04 -4.16 22.72
CA ARG A 4 5.67 -3.72 22.41
C ARG A 4 5.46 -3.50 20.91
N ASP A 5 6.45 -2.93 20.23
CA ASP A 5 6.37 -2.69 18.79
C ASP A 5 6.41 -4.02 18.00
N VAL A 6 7.12 -5.04 18.52
CA VAL A 6 7.12 -6.41 17.97
C VAL A 6 5.77 -7.10 18.21
N ASP A 7 5.23 -7.01 19.43
CA ASP A 7 3.94 -7.61 19.77
C ASP A 7 2.79 -7.02 18.92
N GLU A 8 2.77 -5.69 18.73
CA GLU A 8 1.78 -5.03 17.89
C GLU A 8 1.89 -5.45 16.41
N LEU A 9 3.12 -5.65 15.93
CA LEU A 9 3.38 -6.09 14.56
C LEU A 9 2.90 -7.53 14.35
N ASP A 10 3.18 -8.43 15.31
CA ASP A 10 2.76 -9.84 15.25
C ASP A 10 1.24 -10.00 15.29
N LEU A 11 0.55 -9.23 16.14
CA LEU A 11 -0.92 -9.21 16.18
C LEU A 11 -1.51 -8.75 14.85
N SER A 12 -0.93 -7.72 14.22
CA SER A 12 -1.39 -7.23 12.93
C SER A 12 -1.17 -8.23 11.79
N LEU A 13 -0.02 -8.94 11.81
CA LEU A 13 0.31 -9.98 10.84
C LEU A 13 -0.63 -11.17 10.97
N TYR A 14 -0.86 -11.64 12.20
CA TYR A 14 -1.77 -12.73 12.48
C TYR A 14 -3.18 -12.42 11.97
N SER A 15 -3.74 -11.25 12.33
CA SER A 15 -5.06 -10.83 11.86
C SER A 15 -5.16 -10.76 10.34
N THR A 16 -4.09 -10.31 9.69
CA THR A 16 -4.02 -10.24 8.22
C THR A 16 -4.03 -11.63 7.60
N ILE A 17 -3.19 -12.55 8.09
CA ILE A 17 -3.08 -13.92 7.58
C ILE A 17 -4.38 -14.69 7.81
N ASP A 18 -4.97 -14.58 9.00
CA ASP A 18 -6.22 -15.23 9.35
C ASP A 18 -7.36 -14.82 8.40
N GLY A 19 -7.53 -13.52 8.19
CA GLY A 19 -8.52 -12.99 7.24
C GLY A 19 -8.27 -13.46 5.80
N TYR A 20 -7.01 -13.53 5.36
CA TYR A 20 -6.65 -14.06 4.03
C TYR A 20 -6.98 -15.55 3.89
N LEU A 21 -6.71 -16.36 4.92
CA LEU A 21 -7.02 -17.79 4.90
C LEU A 21 -8.53 -18.02 4.88
N GLU A 22 -9.28 -17.30 5.71
CA GLU A 22 -10.74 -17.36 5.73
C GLU A 22 -11.34 -17.05 4.35
N THR A 23 -10.86 -15.98 3.69
CA THR A 23 -11.35 -15.63 2.36
C THR A 23 -11.00 -16.67 1.30
N ILE A 24 -9.78 -17.21 1.30
CA ILE A 24 -9.35 -18.23 0.31
C ILE A 24 -10.16 -19.51 0.48
N VAL A 25 -10.31 -19.99 1.71
CA VAL A 25 -11.08 -21.21 2.01
C VAL A 25 -12.55 -21.00 1.67
N GLY A 26 -13.13 -19.87 2.05
CA GLY A 26 -14.52 -19.53 1.71
C GLY A 26 -14.77 -19.48 0.20
N LEU A 27 -13.87 -18.84 -0.57
CA LEU A 27 -13.93 -18.82 -2.03
C LEU A 27 -13.82 -20.21 -2.64
N ALA A 28 -12.92 -21.05 -2.15
CA ALA A 28 -12.75 -22.42 -2.65
C ALA A 28 -14.02 -23.26 -2.43
N ILE A 29 -14.61 -23.19 -1.24
CA ILE A 29 -15.86 -23.89 -0.91
C ILE A 29 -16.99 -23.41 -1.82
N LEU A 30 -17.14 -22.09 -1.99
CA LEU A 30 -18.17 -21.51 -2.85
C LEU A 30 -18.01 -21.96 -4.31
N LEU A 31 -16.79 -21.92 -4.85
CA LEU A 31 -16.51 -22.36 -6.22
C LEU A 31 -16.87 -23.84 -6.42
N VAL A 32 -16.46 -24.71 -5.50
CA VAL A 32 -16.80 -26.14 -5.56
C VAL A 32 -18.32 -26.35 -5.51
N LEU A 33 -19.02 -25.65 -4.62
CA LEU A 33 -20.47 -25.73 -4.49
C LEU A 33 -21.18 -25.31 -5.79
N VAL A 34 -20.76 -24.20 -6.40
CA VAL A 34 -21.33 -23.70 -7.66
C VAL A 34 -21.10 -24.69 -8.80
N CYS A 35 -19.89 -25.25 -8.92
CA CYS A 35 -19.58 -26.25 -9.95
C CYS A 35 -20.47 -27.50 -9.84
N ILE A 36 -20.78 -27.95 -8.63
CA ILE A 36 -21.66 -29.11 -8.41
C ILE A 36 -23.13 -28.77 -8.72
N LYS A 37 -23.59 -27.58 -8.30
CA LYS A 37 -25.00 -27.20 -8.44
C LYS A 37 -25.38 -26.80 -9.87
N ILE A 38 -24.47 -26.16 -10.61
CA ILE A 38 -24.74 -25.64 -11.96
C ILE A 38 -23.53 -25.90 -12.88
N PRO A 39 -23.33 -27.14 -13.35
CA PRO A 39 -22.15 -27.51 -14.13
C PRO A 39 -22.03 -26.71 -15.44
N SER A 40 -23.15 -26.33 -16.07
CA SER A 40 -23.16 -25.51 -17.29
C SER A 40 -22.56 -24.11 -17.09
N PHE A 41 -22.59 -23.57 -15.87
CA PHE A 41 -22.03 -22.26 -15.56
C PHE A 41 -20.49 -22.27 -15.46
N THR A 42 -19.89 -23.45 -15.27
CA THR A 42 -18.43 -23.65 -15.18
C THR A 42 -17.69 -23.20 -16.44
N ALA A 43 -18.31 -23.36 -17.61
CA ALA A 43 -17.72 -22.93 -18.87
C ALA A 43 -17.52 -21.40 -18.95
N LEU A 44 -18.41 -20.63 -18.31
CA LEU A 44 -18.32 -19.17 -18.24
C LEU A 44 -17.39 -18.70 -17.11
N LEU A 45 -17.28 -19.48 -16.04
CA LEU A 45 -16.42 -19.22 -14.91
C LEU A 45 -14.93 -19.34 -15.27
N SER A 46 -14.56 -20.27 -16.15
CA SER A 46 -13.19 -20.51 -16.58
C SER A 46 -12.50 -19.27 -17.20
N PRO A 47 -13.05 -18.61 -18.25
CA PRO A 47 -12.44 -17.39 -18.79
C PRO A 47 -12.45 -16.23 -17.79
N LEU A 48 -13.46 -16.16 -16.90
CA LEU A 48 -13.53 -15.15 -15.86
C LEU A 48 -12.39 -15.30 -14.83
N LEU A 49 -12.08 -16.54 -14.41
CA LEU A 49 -10.97 -16.84 -13.51
C LEU A 49 -9.61 -16.46 -14.13
N ILE A 50 -9.40 -16.77 -15.41
CA ILE A 50 -8.15 -16.41 -16.12
C ILE A 50 -7.97 -14.89 -16.16
N LEU A 51 -9.04 -14.15 -16.48
CA LEU A 51 -9.03 -12.69 -16.49
C LEU A 51 -8.77 -12.14 -15.08
N PHE A 52 -9.40 -12.72 -14.06
CA PHE A 52 -9.19 -12.32 -12.67
C PHE A 52 -7.74 -12.51 -12.23
N ILE A 53 -7.12 -13.65 -12.51
CA ILE A 53 -5.72 -13.93 -12.18
C ILE A 53 -4.78 -12.93 -12.88
N SER A 54 -5.05 -12.62 -14.15
CA SER A 54 -4.26 -11.67 -14.94
C SER A 54 -4.33 -10.25 -14.33
N ILE A 55 -5.53 -9.78 -13.98
CA ILE A 55 -5.72 -8.50 -13.29
C ILE A 55 -5.06 -8.51 -11.91
N GLN A 56 -5.21 -9.60 -11.15
CA GLN A 56 -4.61 -9.73 -9.83
C GLN A 56 -3.09 -9.62 -9.89
N GLN A 57 -2.44 -10.26 -10.87
CA GLN A 57 -1.00 -10.19 -11.04
C GLN A 57 -0.53 -8.77 -11.41
N PHE A 58 -1.26 -8.09 -12.30
CA PHE A 58 -0.98 -6.69 -12.63
C PHE A 58 -1.14 -5.76 -11.42
N TYR A 59 -2.21 -5.95 -10.65
CA TYR A 59 -2.47 -5.18 -9.43
C TYR A 59 -1.38 -5.41 -8.38
N MET A 60 -0.97 -6.66 -8.14
CA MET A 60 0.09 -6.98 -7.17
C MET A 60 1.43 -6.35 -7.56
N ASN A 61 1.78 -6.38 -8.85
CA ASN A 61 3.00 -5.73 -9.35
C ASN A 61 2.95 -4.21 -9.16
N THR A 62 1.79 -3.59 -9.43
CA THR A 62 1.60 -2.15 -9.28
C THR A 62 1.60 -1.73 -7.81
N SER A 63 0.88 -2.45 -6.95
CA SER A 63 0.81 -2.19 -5.51
C SER A 63 2.20 -2.27 -4.85
N ARG A 64 3.02 -3.25 -5.22
CA ARG A 64 4.41 -3.35 -4.76
C ARG A 64 5.25 -2.14 -5.18
N GLN A 65 5.08 -1.67 -6.42
CA GLN A 65 5.80 -0.49 -6.91
C GLN A 65 5.38 0.79 -6.19
N ILE A 66 4.09 0.97 -5.93
CA ILE A 66 3.56 2.12 -5.17
C ILE A 66 4.11 2.11 -3.74
N LYS A 67 4.04 0.96 -3.05
CA LYS A 67 4.61 0.81 -1.69
C LYS A 67 6.11 1.13 -1.67
N ARG A 68 6.86 0.67 -2.68
CA ARG A 68 8.28 0.99 -2.83
C ARG A 68 8.51 2.48 -3.06
N LEU A 69 7.71 3.12 -3.93
CA LEU A 69 7.83 4.54 -4.23
C LEU A 69 7.59 5.39 -2.96
N ASN A 70 6.54 5.07 -2.20
CA ASN A 70 6.24 5.74 -0.94
C ASN A 70 7.40 5.59 0.08
N ALA A 71 7.98 4.39 0.20
CA ALA A 71 9.15 4.19 1.05
C ALA A 71 10.37 5.03 0.60
N ILE A 72 10.59 5.14 -0.72
CA ILE A 72 11.69 5.93 -1.31
C ILE A 72 11.48 7.43 -1.10
N THR A 73 10.25 7.96 -1.21
CA THR A 73 9.98 9.40 -1.02
C THR A 73 9.99 9.82 0.44
N LYS A 74 9.61 8.92 1.35
CA LYS A 74 9.55 9.18 2.79
C LYS A 74 10.94 9.18 3.46
N SER A 75 11.84 8.29 3.02
CA SER A 75 13.20 8.18 3.57
C SER A 75 14.01 9.49 3.57
N PRO A 76 14.14 10.23 2.44
CA PRO A 76 14.93 11.46 2.41
C PRO A 76 14.35 12.57 3.29
N VAL A 77 13.02 12.66 3.43
CA VAL A 77 12.38 13.62 4.35
C VAL A 77 12.81 13.37 5.79
N LEU A 78 12.81 12.10 6.24
CA LEU A 78 13.27 11.73 7.57
C LEU A 78 14.77 11.98 7.76
N ASN A 79 15.56 11.73 6.71
CA ASN A 79 17.01 11.93 6.77
C ASN A 79 17.37 13.43 6.89
N SER A 80 16.76 14.29 6.06
CA SER A 80 16.95 15.75 6.15
C SER A 80 16.43 16.32 7.47
N PHE A 81 15.36 15.76 8.04
CA PHE A 81 14.90 16.13 9.37
C PHE A 81 15.92 15.79 10.47
N ASN A 82 16.50 14.58 10.42
CA ASN A 82 17.56 14.18 11.36
C ASN A 82 18.83 15.04 11.21
N GLU A 83 19.22 15.37 9.97
CA GLU A 83 20.33 16.27 9.67
C GLU A 83 20.09 17.68 10.21
N SER A 84 18.84 18.16 10.15
CA SER A 84 18.44 19.44 10.74
C SER A 84 18.69 19.46 12.25
N ILE A 85 18.26 18.42 12.95
CA ILE A 85 18.36 18.31 14.42
C ILE A 85 19.84 18.22 14.83
N ALA A 86 20.62 17.38 14.15
CA ALA A 86 22.04 17.20 14.46
C ALA A 86 22.90 18.42 14.06
N GLY A 87 22.56 19.09 12.95
CA GLY A 87 23.33 20.18 12.35
C GLY A 87 22.81 21.60 12.64
N THR A 88 21.85 21.75 13.56
CA THR A 88 21.19 23.05 13.85
C THR A 88 22.18 24.19 14.15
N VAL A 89 23.30 23.90 14.81
CA VAL A 89 24.32 24.92 15.11
C VAL A 89 25.06 25.36 13.85
N SER A 90 25.43 24.41 12.99
CA SER A 90 26.12 24.67 11.72
C SER A 90 25.22 25.41 10.73
N ILE A 91 23.96 25.01 10.60
CA ILE A 91 22.99 25.67 9.70
C ILE A 91 22.82 27.15 10.09
N ARG A 92 22.74 27.43 11.40
CA ARG A 92 22.67 28.79 11.94
C ARG A 92 23.96 29.58 11.75
N SER A 93 25.13 28.97 11.99
CA SER A 93 26.41 29.67 11.85
C SER A 93 26.73 30.06 10.40
N TYR A 94 26.22 29.32 9.43
CA TYR A 94 26.38 29.62 8.00
C TYR A 94 25.24 30.46 7.42
N SER A 95 24.21 30.82 8.20
CA SER A 95 23.04 31.59 7.74
C SER A 95 22.36 30.98 6.50
N VAL A 96 22.38 29.65 6.35
CA VAL A 96 21.82 28.92 5.18
C VAL A 96 20.40 28.38 5.40
N GLU A 97 19.73 28.83 6.45
CA GLU A 97 18.39 28.37 6.87
C GLU A 97 17.35 28.44 5.74
N GLY A 98 17.36 29.51 4.94
CA GLY A 98 16.41 29.69 3.84
C GLY A 98 16.57 28.65 2.73
N ASN A 99 17.81 28.37 2.31
CA ASN A 99 18.09 27.38 1.27
C ASN A 99 17.77 25.96 1.76
N PHE A 100 18.08 25.67 3.02
CA PHE A 100 17.78 24.40 3.66
C PHE A 100 16.26 24.18 3.82
N THR A 101 15.51 25.21 4.18
CA THR A 101 14.04 25.17 4.28
C THR A 101 13.40 24.95 2.91
N ALA A 102 13.87 25.64 1.87
CA ALA A 102 13.40 25.45 0.51
C ALA A 102 13.67 24.02 -0.01
N HIS A 103 14.82 23.45 0.33
CA HIS A 103 15.16 22.06 0.01
C HIS A 103 14.19 21.07 0.70
N ASN A 104 13.96 21.23 2.01
CA ASN A 104 13.03 20.37 2.76
C ASN A 104 11.59 20.48 2.24
N MET A 105 11.12 21.68 1.90
CA MET A 105 9.79 21.86 1.29
C MET A 105 9.64 21.08 -0.01
N ARG A 106 10.66 21.03 -0.87
CA ARG A 106 10.62 20.23 -2.11
C ARG A 106 10.53 18.73 -1.84
N LEU A 107 11.27 18.23 -0.84
CA LEU A 107 11.20 16.81 -0.44
C LEU A 107 9.82 16.45 0.14
N LEU A 108 9.27 17.35 0.96
CA LEU A 108 7.92 17.20 1.52
C LEU A 108 6.84 17.20 0.44
N ASP A 109 6.91 18.13 -0.52
CA ASP A 109 5.96 18.23 -1.62
C ASP A 109 5.97 16.96 -2.49
N ASN A 110 7.16 16.45 -2.82
CA ASN A 110 7.29 15.18 -3.55
C ASN A 110 6.70 13.97 -2.79
N ASN A 111 6.93 13.90 -1.48
CA ASN A 111 6.35 12.86 -0.64
C ASN A 111 4.82 13.00 -0.51
N GLN A 112 4.31 14.22 -0.33
CA GLN A 112 2.87 14.50 -0.27
C GLN A 112 2.18 14.13 -1.58
N ASN A 113 2.80 14.44 -2.72
CA ASN A 113 2.24 14.08 -4.02
C ASN A 113 2.17 12.56 -4.20
N CYS A 114 3.23 11.82 -3.83
CA CYS A 114 3.21 10.35 -3.83
C CYS A 114 2.09 9.78 -2.94
N MET A 115 1.94 10.30 -1.72
CA MET A 115 0.86 9.91 -0.81
C MET A 115 -0.53 10.22 -1.36
N PHE A 116 -0.69 11.38 -2.02
CA PHE A 116 -1.94 11.78 -2.64
C PHE A 116 -2.33 10.84 -3.79
N HIS A 117 -1.38 10.48 -4.65
CA HIS A 117 -1.62 9.51 -5.72
C HIS A 117 -2.02 8.13 -5.19
N GLU A 118 -1.37 7.65 -4.14
CA GLU A 118 -1.74 6.40 -3.46
C GLU A 118 -3.17 6.48 -2.88
N TYR A 119 -3.50 7.55 -2.16
CA TYR A 119 -4.80 7.73 -1.53
C TYR A 119 -5.96 7.83 -2.54
N ASN A 120 -5.77 8.57 -3.64
CA ASN A 120 -6.79 8.66 -4.69
C ASN A 120 -7.00 7.33 -5.42
N GLY A 121 -5.93 6.55 -5.62
CA GLY A 121 -6.04 5.18 -6.14
C GLY A 121 -6.97 4.31 -5.30
N TYR A 122 -6.77 4.29 -3.97
CA TYR A 122 -7.63 3.52 -3.06
C TYR A 122 -9.07 4.04 -3.01
N ARG A 123 -9.28 5.36 -3.08
CA ARG A 123 -10.64 5.92 -3.15
C ARG A 123 -11.34 5.49 -4.43
N CYS A 124 -10.70 5.61 -5.59
CA CYS A 124 -11.28 5.16 -6.85
C CYS A 124 -11.66 3.67 -6.82
N GLU A 125 -10.81 2.80 -6.25
CA GLU A 125 -11.14 1.38 -6.08
C GLU A 125 -12.40 1.17 -5.22
N LYS A 126 -12.51 1.88 -4.09
CA LYS A 126 -13.71 1.82 -3.23
C LYS A 126 -14.95 2.38 -3.92
N TYR A 127 -14.84 3.48 -4.67
CA TYR A 127 -15.97 4.07 -5.40
C TYR A 127 -16.47 3.17 -6.53
N LEU A 128 -15.57 2.50 -7.24
CA LEU A 128 -15.93 1.52 -8.27
C LEU A 128 -16.65 0.30 -7.67
N LYS A 129 -16.17 -0.22 -6.54
CA LYS A 129 -16.85 -1.32 -5.81
C LYS A 129 -18.24 -0.92 -5.31
N PHE A 130 -18.42 0.31 -4.83
CA PHE A 130 -19.72 0.81 -4.36
C PHE A 130 -20.71 1.06 -5.50
N LYS A 131 -20.24 1.41 -6.70
CA LYS A 131 -21.10 1.73 -7.85
C LYS A 131 -21.47 0.52 -8.72
N LEU A 132 -20.79 -0.61 -8.54
CA LEU A 132 -21.05 -1.88 -9.22
C LEU A 132 -22.00 -2.82 -8.43
N ILE A 133 -22.53 -2.36 -7.29
CA ILE A 133 -23.59 -2.98 -6.48
C ILE A 133 -24.85 -2.13 -6.62
#